data_AF-A0AAU9RL67-F1
#
_entry.id   AF-A0AAU9RL67-F1
#
_cell.length_a   1.000
_cell.length_b   1.000
_cell.length_c   1.000
_cell.angle_alpha   90.00
_cell.angle_beta   90.00
_cell.angle_gamma   90.00
#
_symmetry.space_group_name_H-M   'P 1'
#
loop_
_entity.id
_entity.type
_entity.pdbx_description
1 polymer ?
#
loop_
_entity_poly.entity_id
_entity_poly.type
_entity_poly.pdbx_seq_one_letter_code
_entity_poly.pdbx_strand_id
1 'polypeptide(L)'
;MVERLGAKGFMDELCKGFRVLMDKEREVITFESLKKNSAVLGLKEICDDELMSMLREGDLDGDGSLSLMEFCVLMFRLSPELMDGSRRWLEEAVVNGL
;
A
#
# COMPACT_ATOMS: atom_id res chain seq x y z
N MET A 1 -2.49 -7.99 -13.78
CA MET A 1 -3.41 -6.88 -13.43
C MET A 1 -2.74 -5.50 -13.39
N VAL A 2 -1.40 -5.42 -13.42
CA VAL A 2 -0.64 -4.14 -13.46
C VAL A 2 -0.26 -3.69 -14.86
N GLU A 3 -0.28 -4.60 -15.85
CA GLU A 3 -0.04 -4.24 -17.25
C GLU A 3 -1.15 -3.39 -17.90
N ARG A 4 -2.30 -3.18 -17.23
CA ARG A 4 -3.45 -2.43 -17.80
C ARG A 4 -3.62 -1.01 -17.26
N LEU A 5 -2.89 -0.62 -16.22
CA LEU A 5 -2.89 0.73 -15.65
C LEU A 5 -1.42 1.15 -15.61
N GLY A 6 -0.94 1.89 -16.61
CA GLY A 6 0.44 2.42 -16.58
C GLY A 6 0.73 3.16 -15.27
N ALA A 7 2.00 3.43 -14.95
CA ALA A 7 2.44 4.00 -13.66
C ALA A 7 1.59 5.18 -13.14
N LYS A 8 1.06 6.00 -14.06
CA LYS A 8 0.11 7.08 -13.76
C LYS A 8 -1.23 6.59 -13.18
N GLY A 9 -1.82 5.54 -13.72
CA GLY A 9 -3.07 4.95 -13.21
C GLY A 9 -2.87 4.28 -11.85
N PHE A 10 -1.71 3.65 -11.62
CA PHE A 10 -1.37 3.09 -10.31
C PHE A 10 -1.21 4.19 -9.24
N MET A 11 -0.48 5.27 -9.55
CA MET A 11 -0.41 6.42 -8.64
C MET A 11 -1.78 7.04 -8.36
N ASP A 12 -2.65 7.13 -9.37
CA ASP A 12 -3.99 7.69 -9.18
C ASP A 12 -4.83 6.83 -8.21
N GLU A 13 -4.75 5.50 -8.32
CA GLU A 13 -5.38 4.59 -7.37
C GLU A 13 -4.76 4.66 -5.97
N LEU A 14 -3.43 4.79 -5.85
CA LEU A 14 -2.77 5.01 -4.56
C LEU A 14 -3.23 6.31 -3.91
N CYS A 15 -3.31 7.40 -4.66
CA CYS A 15 -3.80 8.69 -4.18
C CYS A 15 -5.26 8.60 -3.72
N LYS A 16 -6.11 7.86 -4.43
CA LYS A 16 -7.50 7.60 -4.01
C LYS A 16 -7.55 6.78 -2.73
N GLY A 17 -6.77 5.70 -2.64
CA GLY A 17 -6.67 4.87 -1.44
C GLY A 17 -6.18 5.66 -0.23
N PHE A 18 -5.13 6.47 -0.40
CA PHE A 18 -4.64 7.39 0.62
C PHE A 18 -5.74 8.34 1.09
N ARG A 19 -6.48 8.95 0.17
CA ARG A 19 -7.60 9.86 0.50
C ARG A 19 -8.74 9.21 1.26
N VAL A 20 -8.95 7.92 1.09
CA VAL A 20 -9.95 7.17 1.86
C VAL A 20 -9.45 6.89 3.27
N LEU A 21 -8.15 6.63 3.42
CA LEU A 21 -7.54 6.25 4.69
C LEU A 21 -7.12 7.43 5.57
N MET A 22 -6.75 8.56 4.97
CA MET A 22 -6.19 9.72 5.66
C MET A 22 -7.15 10.39 6.64
N ASP A 23 -6.55 11.04 7.63
CA ASP A 23 -7.20 12.07 8.42
C ASP A 23 -7.40 13.32 7.55
N LYS A 24 -8.65 13.79 7.44
CA LYS A 24 -9.01 14.94 6.59
C LYS A 24 -8.57 16.28 7.18
N GLU A 25 -8.37 16.36 8.48
CA GLU A 25 -7.95 17.59 9.15
C GLU A 25 -6.42 17.73 9.13
N ARG A 26 -5.71 16.62 9.30
CA ARG A 26 -4.23 16.60 9.35
C ARG A 26 -3.58 16.38 7.99
N GLU A 27 -4.36 15.96 7.00
CA GLU A 27 -3.91 15.59 5.67
C GLU A 27 -2.89 14.43 5.59
N VAL A 28 -2.85 13.58 6.64
CA VAL A 28 -1.96 12.43 6.77
C VAL A 28 -2.71 11.20 7.29
N ILE A 29 -2.20 9.99 7.06
CA ILE A 29 -2.77 8.78 7.66
C ILE A 29 -2.22 8.64 9.07
N THR A 30 -3.07 8.87 10.06
CA THR A 30 -2.80 8.57 11.46
C THR A 30 -3.28 7.17 11.83
N PHE A 31 -2.78 6.61 12.93
CA PHE A 31 -3.27 5.33 13.46
C PHE A 31 -4.81 5.30 13.63
N GLU A 32 -5.38 6.39 14.17
CA GLU A 32 -6.83 6.52 14.37
C GLU A 32 -7.59 6.55 13.05
N SER A 33 -7.11 7.34 12.08
CA SER A 33 -7.73 7.42 10.75
C SER A 33 -7.64 6.08 10.02
N LEU A 34 -6.50 5.40 10.09
CA LEU A 34 -6.28 4.11 9.49
C LEU A 34 -7.22 3.07 10.10
N LYS A 35 -7.32 2.99 11.43
CA LYS A 35 -8.23 2.07 12.14
C LYS A 35 -9.70 2.32 11.80
N LYS A 36 -10.12 3.59 11.78
CA LYS A 36 -11.51 3.97 11.49
C LYS A 36 -11.88 3.73 10.03
N ASN A 37 -10.98 4.09 9.10
CA ASN A 37 -11.25 4.09 7.68
C ASN A 37 -10.99 2.71 7.03
N SER A 38 -10.07 1.90 7.59
CA SER A 38 -9.88 0.50 7.15
C SER A 38 -11.14 -0.36 7.37
N ALA A 39 -11.90 -0.10 8.43
CA ALA A 39 -13.19 -0.74 8.67
C ALA A 39 -14.21 -0.43 7.55
N VAL A 40 -14.11 0.74 6.92
CA VAL A 40 -14.97 1.16 5.79
C VAL A 40 -14.62 0.41 4.51
N LEU A 41 -13.35 0.03 4.35
CA LEU A 41 -12.85 -0.78 3.22
C LEU A 41 -13.11 -2.28 3.37
N GLY A 42 -13.82 -2.70 4.44
CA GLY A 42 -14.10 -4.11 4.70
C GLY A 42 -12.92 -4.86 5.31
N LEU A 43 -11.82 -4.18 5.64
CA LEU A 43 -10.63 -4.74 6.31
C LEU A 43 -10.82 -4.82 7.83
N LYS A 44 -12.03 -5.20 8.26
CA LYS A 44 -12.50 -5.10 9.65
C LYS A 44 -11.79 -6.08 10.62
N GLU A 45 -10.95 -6.96 10.10
CA GLU A 45 -10.24 -7.99 10.85
C GLU A 45 -8.75 -7.68 11.08
N ILE A 46 -8.27 -6.50 10.69
CA ILE A 46 -6.89 -6.10 10.99
C ILE A 46 -6.81 -5.66 12.46
N CYS A 47 -5.93 -6.29 13.23
CA CYS A 47 -5.72 -5.99 14.64
C CYS A 47 -4.97 -4.67 14.85
N ASP A 48 -5.13 -4.05 16.03
CA ASP A 48 -4.42 -2.82 16.39
C ASP A 48 -2.90 -2.96 16.25
N ASP A 49 -2.34 -4.13 16.59
CA ASP A 49 -0.91 -4.42 16.44
C ASP A 49 -0.45 -4.44 14.98
N GLU A 50 -1.28 -4.97 14.07
CA GLU A 50 -0.99 -4.99 12.64
C GLU A 50 -1.06 -3.58 12.03
N LEU A 51 -2.08 -2.80 12.39
CA LEU A 51 -2.19 -1.40 11.98
C LEU A 51 -1.00 -0.57 12.47
N MET A 52 -0.57 -0.80 13.71
CA MET A 52 0.59 -0.13 14.28
C MET A 52 1.89 -0.57 13.60
N SER A 53 2.02 -1.84 13.24
CA SER A 53 3.15 -2.34 12.46
C SER A 53 3.19 -1.71 11.06
N MET A 54 2.06 -1.59 10.38
CA MET A 54 1.98 -0.94 9.06
C MET A 54 2.40 0.53 9.14
N LEU A 55 1.95 1.23 10.17
CA LEU A 55 2.30 2.63 10.36
C LEU A 55 3.79 2.78 10.66
N ARG A 56 4.35 1.99 11.57
CA ARG A 56 5.79 2.01 11.87
C ARG A 56 6.69 1.62 10.70
N GLU A 57 6.23 0.72 9.83
CA GLU A 57 7.00 0.28 8.66
C GLU A 57 7.02 1.33 7.54
N GLY A 58 5.98 2.15 7.46
CA GLY A 58 5.85 3.21 6.46
C GLY A 58 6.33 4.58 6.92
N ASP A 59 6.33 4.84 8.22
CA ASP A 59 6.75 6.10 8.84
C ASP A 59 8.28 6.20 8.77
N LEU A 60 8.78 6.98 7.80
CA LEU A 60 10.22 7.10 7.51
C LEU A 60 10.86 8.27 8.25
N ASP A 61 10.07 9.29 8.59
CA ASP A 61 10.53 10.46 9.33
C ASP A 61 10.30 10.37 10.86
N GLY A 62 9.47 9.42 11.30
CA GLY A 62 9.19 9.12 12.69
C GLY A 62 8.16 10.08 13.32
N ASP A 63 7.30 10.72 12.52
CA ASP A 63 6.28 11.66 13.01
C ASP A 63 5.03 10.96 13.60
N GLY A 64 4.95 9.63 13.49
CA GLY A 64 3.83 8.83 13.97
C GLY A 64 2.60 8.86 13.06
N SER A 65 2.79 9.26 11.80
CA SER A 65 1.78 9.32 10.74
C SER A 65 2.39 8.81 9.42
N LEU A 66 1.56 8.65 8.38
CA LEU A 66 2.05 8.43 7.02
C LEU A 66 1.61 9.57 6.12
N SER A 67 2.59 10.26 5.55
CA SER A 67 2.38 11.15 4.42
C SER A 67 2.01 10.38 3.16
N LEU A 68 1.53 11.09 2.13
CA LEU A 68 1.25 10.49 0.82
C LEU A 68 2.49 9.80 0.24
N MET A 69 3.67 10.40 0.41
CA MET A 69 4.92 9.85 -0.11
C MET A 69 5.27 8.54 0.60
N GLU A 70 5.21 8.53 1.93
CA GLU A 70 5.50 7.34 2.75
C GLU A 70 4.51 6.21 2.49
N PHE A 71 3.22 6.53 2.39
CA PHE A 71 2.21 5.57 2.01
C PHE A 71 2.48 4.97 0.62
N CYS A 72 2.86 5.79 -0.37
CA CYS A 72 3.25 5.29 -1.69
C CYS A 72 4.44 4.35 -1.59
N VAL A 73 5.51 4.76 -0.90
CA VAL A 73 6.72 3.94 -0.71
C VAL A 73 6.39 2.63 -0.01
N LEU A 74 5.58 2.66 1.06
CA LEU A 74 5.12 1.48 1.78
C LEU A 74 4.36 0.53 0.85
N MET A 75 3.43 1.04 0.03
CA MET A 75 2.67 0.22 -0.93
C MET A 75 3.55 -0.36 -2.04
N PHE A 76 4.58 0.38 -2.49
CA PHE A 76 5.59 -0.15 -3.41
C PHE A 76 6.43 -1.27 -2.76
N ARG A 77 6.75 -1.15 -1.47
CA ARG A 77 7.51 -2.16 -0.70
C ARG A 77 6.69 -3.40 -0.34
N LEU A 78 5.43 -3.22 0.02
CA LEU A 78 4.47 -4.28 0.39
C LEU A 78 3.85 -4.98 -0.82
N SER A 79 4.06 -4.46 -2.03
CA SER A 79 3.71 -5.15 -3.26
C SER A 79 4.92 -5.74 -3.99
N PRO A 80 5.69 -6.66 -3.37
CA PRO A 80 6.58 -7.49 -4.14
C PRO A 80 5.81 -8.49 -4.99
N GLU A 81 4.49 -8.73 -4.83
CA GLU A 81 3.66 -9.50 -5.78
C GLU A 81 3.37 -8.75 -7.10
N LEU A 82 3.58 -7.43 -7.15
CA LEU A 82 3.79 -6.69 -8.40
C LEU A 82 5.15 -6.99 -9.05
N MET A 83 6.11 -7.54 -8.30
CA MET A 83 7.40 -8.08 -8.76
C MET A 83 7.47 -9.63 -8.75
N ASP A 84 6.55 -10.34 -8.12
CA ASP A 84 6.47 -11.81 -8.01
C ASP A 84 5.45 -12.38 -9.02
N GLY A 85 4.55 -11.54 -9.56
CA GLY A 85 3.93 -11.79 -10.86
C GLY A 85 4.99 -11.97 -11.96
N SER A 86 6.14 -11.29 -11.85
CA SER A 86 7.32 -11.54 -12.69
C SER A 86 8.18 -12.72 -12.25
N ARG A 87 8.06 -13.26 -11.02
CA ARG A 87 8.75 -14.52 -10.67
C ARG A 87 8.05 -15.75 -11.23
N ARG A 88 6.71 -15.75 -11.30
CA ARG A 88 5.98 -16.82 -12.01
C ARG A 88 6.22 -16.81 -13.52
N TRP A 89 6.37 -15.63 -14.14
CA TRP A 89 6.70 -15.51 -15.58
C TRP A 89 8.17 -15.85 -15.89
N LEU A 90 9.12 -15.55 -15.00
CA LEU A 90 10.53 -15.93 -15.18
C LEU A 90 10.75 -17.44 -15.04
N GLU A 91 10.02 -18.12 -14.16
CA GLU A 91 10.07 -19.59 -14.07
C GLU A 91 9.43 -20.28 -15.29
N GLU A 92 8.34 -19.75 -15.84
CA GLU A 92 7.69 -20.31 -17.04
C GLU A 92 8.53 -20.16 -18.31
N ALA A 93 9.30 -19.07 -18.43
CA ALA A 93 10.21 -18.84 -19.56
C ALA A 93 11.48 -19.70 -19.50
N VAL A 94 11.99 -19.99 -18.29
CA VAL A 94 13.16 -20.87 -18.10
C VAL A 94 12.79 -22.35 -18.28
N VAL A 95 11.56 -22.74 -17.94
CA VAL A 95 11.08 -24.13 -18.11
C VAL A 95 10.66 -24.44 -19.56
N ASN A 96 10.19 -23.46 -20.34
CA ASN A 96 9.70 -23.70 -21.71
C ASN A 96 10.73 -23.45 -22.84
N GLY A 97 12.02 -23.30 -22.51
CA GLY A 97 13.15 -23.49 -23.43
C GLY A 97 13.00 -22.87 -24.84
N LEU A 98 13.39 -21.61 -24.97
CA LEU A 98 13.97 -21.09 -26.22
C LEU A 98 15.47 -20.90 -26.04
#